data_AF-A0A967MZ38-F1
#
_entry.id   AF-A0A967MZ38-F1
#
_cell.length_a   1.000
_cell.length_b   1.000
_cell.length_c   1.000
_cell.angle_alpha   90.00
_cell.angle_beta   90.00
_cell.angle_gamma   90.00
#
_symmetry.space_group_name_H-M   'P 1'
#
loop_
_entity.id
_entity.type
_entity.pdbx_description
1 polymer ?
#
loop_
_entity_poly.entity_id
_entity_poly.type
_entity_poly.pdbx_seq_one_letter_code
_entity_poly.pdbx_strand_id
1 'polypeptide(L)' 'MLMRAGHDEETIVCGLFHDVGYVTCPDTHGQFAAALLAPYVGERNRWTLHHHGVFINHHAVSHPGIDRDA' A
#
# COMPACT_ATOMS: atom_id res chain seq x y z
N MET A 1 9.08 5.57 9.25
CA MET A 1 8.40 6.34 8.19
C MET A 1 9.34 6.46 6.99
N LEU A 2 8.86 6.10 5.79
CA LEU A 2 9.66 5.80 4.59
C LEU A 2 10.73 6.84 4.24
N MET A 3 10.44 8.13 4.43
CA MET A 3 11.39 9.22 4.24
C MET A 3 12.66 9.08 5.11
N ARG A 4 12.51 8.71 6.38
CA ARG A 4 13.64 8.50 7.30
C ARG A 4 14.46 7.25 6.97
N ALA A 5 13.88 6.32 6.19
CA ALA A 5 14.55 5.12 5.73
C ALA A 5 15.26 5.32 4.37
N GLY A 6 15.23 6.53 3.80
CA GLY A 6 15.96 6.85 2.57
C GLY A 6 15.37 6.23 1.31
N HIS A 7 14.06 5.94 1.30
CA HIS A 7 13.37 5.50 0.09
C HIS A 7 13.30 6.62 -0.96
N ASP A 8 13.12 6.24 -2.23
CA ASP A 8 12.90 7.18 -3.32
C ASP A 8 11.54 7.91 -3.18
N GLU A 9 11.41 9.03 -3.89
CA GLU A 9 10.23 9.91 -3.82
C GLU A 9 8.93 9.19 -4.19
N GLU A 10 8.95 8.38 -5.25
CA GLU A 10 7.78 7.63 -5.70
C GLU A 10 7.29 6.66 -4.61
N THR A 11 8.22 5.90 -4.01
CA THR A 11 7.91 5.00 -2.88
C THR A 11 7.36 5.77 -1.67
N ILE A 12 7.92 6.94 -1.35
CA ILE A 12 7.44 7.76 -0.23
C ILE A 12 6.00 8.24 -0.49
N VAL A 13 5.71 8.74 -1.69
CA VAL A 13 4.38 9.21 -2.09
C VAL A 13 3.38 8.05 -2.11
N CYS A 14 3.75 6.89 -2.66
CA CYS A 14 2.89 5.71 -2.64
C CYS A 14 2.58 5.26 -1.21
N GLY A 15 3.56 5.25 -0.31
CA GLY A 15 3.31 4.92 1.10
C GLY A 15 2.39 5.91 1.81
N LEU A 16 2.45 7.19 1.45
CA LEU A 16 1.51 8.20 1.98
C LEU A 16 0.07 7.96 1.50
N PHE A 17 -0.12 7.57 0.25
CA PHE A 17 -1.43 7.47 -0.39
C PHE A 17 -2.01 6.06 -0.50
N HIS A 18 -1.32 5.00 -0.07
CA HIS A 18 -1.74 3.61 -0.33
C HIS A 18 -3.17 3.29 0.18
N ASP A 19 -3.58 3.91 1.29
CA ASP A 19 -4.90 3.72 1.92
C ASP A 19 -5.89 4.86 1.67
N VAL A 20 -5.61 5.79 0.73
CA VAL A 20 -6.45 6.99 0.51
C VAL A 20 -7.92 6.66 0.18
N GLY A 21 -8.17 5.49 -0.41
CA GLY A 21 -9.52 5.02 -0.76
C GLY A 21 -10.26 4.29 0.36
N TYR A 22 -9.63 4.04 1.51
CA TYR A 22 -10.13 3.08 2.51
C TYR A 22 -11.52 3.42 3.05
N VAL A 23 -11.78 4.69 3.38
CA VAL A 23 -13.07 5.14 3.92
C VAL A 23 -14.21 4.98 2.90
N THR A 24 -13.92 5.14 1.62
CA THR A 24 -14.93 5.14 0.55
C THR A 24 -15.17 3.76 -0.05
N CYS A 25 -14.11 2.96 -0.18
CA CYS A 25 -14.14 1.66 -0.85
C CYS A 25 -13.18 0.67 -0.16
N PRO A 26 -13.48 0.22 1.08
CA PRO A 26 -12.55 -0.55 1.90
C PRO A 26 -12.10 -1.86 1.24
N ASP A 27 -12.96 -2.55 0.48
CA ASP A 27 -12.58 -3.83 -0.15
C ASP A 27 -11.70 -3.64 -1.41
N THR A 28 -11.72 -2.45 -2.01
CA THR A 28 -11.03 -2.17 -3.28
C THR A 28 -10.09 -0.97 -3.20
N HIS A 29 -9.78 -0.47 -2.00
CA HIS A 29 -8.99 0.75 -1.79
C HIS A 29 -7.60 0.69 -2.45
N GLY A 30 -6.95 -0.47 -2.44
CA GLY A 30 -5.68 -0.65 -3.16
C GLY A 30 -5.84 -0.49 -4.68
N GLN A 31 -6.93 -1.00 -5.25
CA GLN A 31 -7.24 -0.82 -6.67
C GLN A 31 -7.52 0.65 -6.99
N PHE A 32 -8.27 1.32 -6.10
CA PHE A 32 -8.54 2.75 -6.19
C PHE A 32 -7.25 3.57 -6.17
N ALA A 33 -6.36 3.34 -5.19
CA ALA A 33 -5.09 4.06 -5.09
C ALA A 33 -4.18 3.81 -6.31
N ALA A 34 -4.13 2.57 -6.80
CA ALA A 34 -3.38 2.21 -8.00
C ALA A 34 -3.89 2.92 -9.27
N ALA A 35 -5.22 3.05 -9.42
CA ALA A 35 -5.83 3.77 -10.53
C ALA A 35 -5.60 5.28 -10.42
N LEU A 36 -5.75 5.85 -9.22
CA LEU A 36 -5.54 7.28 -8.96
C LEU A 36 -4.10 7.72 -9.28
N LEU A 37 -3.11 6.92 -8.90
CA LEU A 37 -1.69 7.25 -9.06
C LEU A 37 -1.07 6.74 -10.37
N ALA A 38 -1.79 5.94 -11.16
CA ALA A 38 -1.28 5.32 -12.39
C ALA A 38 -0.53 6.27 -13.36
N PRO A 39 -0.92 7.55 -13.55
CA PRO A 39 -0.19 8.46 -14.44
C PRO A 39 1.20 8.88 -13.95
N TYR A 40 1.51 8.67 -12.66
CA TYR A 40 2.68 9.26 -12.00
C TYR A 40 3.70 8.23 -11.50
N VAL A 41 3.34 6.95 -11.47
CA VAL A 41 4.14 5.92 -10.80
C VAL A 41 4.48 4.76 -11.73
N GLY A 42 5.63 4.15 -11.51
CA GLY A 42 6.07 2.97 -12.26
C GLY A 42 5.25 1.72 -11.96
N GLU A 43 5.44 0.69 -12.79
CA GLU A 43 4.71 -0.57 -12.69
C GLU A 43 4.85 -1.24 -11.33
N ARG A 44 6.06 -1.22 -10.76
CA ARG A 44 6.34 -1.81 -9.44
C ARG A 44 5.45 -1.22 -8.35
N ASN A 45 5.42 0.11 -8.23
CA ASN A 45 4.62 0.76 -7.19
C ASN A 45 3.13 0.70 -7.49
N ARG A 46 2.71 0.74 -8.76
CA ARG A 46 1.32 0.49 -9.14
C ARG A 46 0.86 -0.92 -8.75
N TRP A 47 1.70 -1.93 -8.95
CA TRP A 47 1.42 -3.30 -8.52
C TRP A 47 1.33 -3.37 -6.99
N THR A 48 2.26 -2.74 -6.27
CA THR A 48 2.22 -2.67 -4.80
C THR A 48 0.93 -2.02 -4.31
N LEU A 49 0.55 -0.85 -4.84
CA LEU A 49 -0.70 -0.19 -4.46
C LEU A 49 -1.92 -1.10 -4.65
N HIS A 50 -2.01 -1.77 -5.80
CA HIS A 50 -3.14 -2.63 -6.12
C HIS A 50 -3.25 -3.85 -5.21
N HIS A 51 -2.12 -4.42 -4.77
CA HIS A 51 -2.08 -5.73 -4.12
C HIS A 51 -1.68 -5.68 -2.64
N HIS A 52 -1.34 -4.52 -2.07
CA HIS A 52 -0.77 -4.46 -0.70
C HIS A 52 -1.68 -5.10 0.35
N GLY A 53 -3.01 -4.90 0.28
CA GLY A 53 -3.95 -5.53 1.22
C GLY A 53 -3.95 -7.06 1.12
N VAL A 54 -3.89 -7.60 -0.10
CA VAL A 54 -3.79 -9.06 -0.32
C VAL A 54 -2.45 -9.60 0.17
N PHE A 55 -1.35 -8.89 -0.12
CA PHE A 55 -0.02 -9.25 0.35
C PHE A 55 0.05 -9.30 1.87
N ILE A 56 -0.47 -8.28 2.56
CA ILE A 56 -0.56 -8.25 4.03
C ILE A 56 -1.40 -9.44 4.50
N ASN A 57 -2.62 -9.64 3.99
CA ASN A 57 -3.48 -10.74 4.43
C ASN A 57 -2.86 -12.13 4.26
N HIS A 58 -1.98 -12.33 3.27
CA HIS A 58 -1.31 -13.61 3.04
C HIS A 58 -0.04 -13.79 3.89
N HIS A 59 0.76 -12.73 4.08
CA HIS A 59 2.09 -12.83 4.68
C HIS A 59 2.14 -12.35 6.14
N ALA A 60 1.25 -11.45 6.55
CA ALA A 60 1.18 -10.93 7.91
C ALA A 60 0.60 -11.95 8.90
N VAL A 61 -0.36 -12.77 8.45
CA VAL A 61 -1.02 -13.79 9.27
C VAL A 61 -0.09 -14.86 9.81
N SER A 62 1.12 -15.01 9.29
CA SER A 62 2.13 -15.95 9.77
C SER A 62 3.39 -15.27 10.31
N HIS A 63 3.42 -13.92 10.34
CA HIS A 63 4.61 -13.17 10.71
C HIS A 63 4.77 -13.08 12.25
N PRO A 64 5.93 -13.47 12.81
CA PRO A 64 6.20 -13.30 14.24
C PRO A 64 6.22 -11.81 14.59
N GLY A 65 5.31 -11.37 15.44
CA GLY A 65 5.27 -9.97 15.94
C GLY A 65 4.10 -9.12 15.42
N ILE A 66 3.19 -9.68 14.63
CA ILE A 66 1.92 -9.01 14.32
C ILE A 66 0.90 -9.37 15.39
N ASP A 67 0.46 -8.34 16.11
CA ASP A 67 -0.68 -8.43 17.03
C ASP A 67 -1.95 -8.59 16.20
N ARG A 68 -2.68 -9.69 16.44
CA ARG A 68 -3.88 -10.03 15.68
C ARG A 68 -5.13 -9.36 16.24
N ASP A 69 -5.03 -8.78 17.43
CA ASP A 69 -6.12 -8.17 18.18
C ASP A 69 -6.02 -6.64 18.25
N ALA A 70 -5.06 -6.06 17.52
CA ALA A 70 -4.82 -4.61 17.42
C ALA A 70 -5.67 -3.92 16.35
#